data_AF-A0A966ZF51-F1
#
_entry.id   AF-A0A966ZF51-F1
#
_cell.length_a   1.000
_cell.length_b   1.000
_cell.length_c   1.000
_cell.angle_alpha   90.00
_cell.angle_beta   90.00
_cell.angle_gamma   90.00
#
_symmetry.space_group_name_H-M   'P 1'
#
loop_
_entity.id
_entity.type
_entity.pdbx_description
1 polymer ?
#
loop_
_entity_poly.entity_id
_entity_poly.type
_entity_poly.pdbx_seq_one_letter_code
_entity_poly.pdbx_strand_id
1 'polypeptide(L)'
;MPKAPIASTDSVLILVNDQDYVPSSGLYSAAILSAGRRGPYRIQRCVPLIGADGNLLIITTSNGTASVRIPEGDQVPISQVARAIRLATDIVTVEDRDGVLSLIDNDTPGLGSFIRLSGGVCTALGFTQIGARGKEIYPPWQLVTYYDTLPTELPAGVFPVPSRRPKFIRPLAGNPTIKITYAAMSDRCPRCGGTYVENDYRFDIQGDMALIQDEDLLYQACLKAILTVLGSNPYHPAYGSAVTTRIGAKAIAATQSLIRSDIQTALERVKSLQAAQGKYQAVSAEERLYAINNVQVDTDPNDPTTFQAQVTVKNASNRTVLLNIVFTVPGVVALKGTNGLSLGIQPTVIGNA
;
A
#
# COMPACT_ATOMS: atom_id res chain seq x y z
N MET A 1 -20.16 4.86 7.44
CA MET A 1 -20.17 3.63 8.29
C MET A 1 -20.11 2.40 7.38
N PRO A 2 -19.56 1.26 7.84
CA PRO A 2 -19.62 -0.01 7.11
C PRO A 2 -21.07 -0.35 6.74
N LYS A 3 -21.32 -0.73 5.49
CA LYS A 3 -22.67 -1.10 5.00
C LYS A 3 -23.04 -2.56 5.29
N ALA A 4 -22.08 -3.35 5.76
CA ALA A 4 -22.25 -4.76 6.05
C ALA A 4 -21.45 -5.17 7.30
N PRO A 5 -21.85 -6.24 8.00
CA PRO A 5 -21.10 -6.78 9.13
C PRO A 5 -19.65 -7.12 8.76
N ILE A 6 -18.73 -6.71 9.62
CA ILE A 6 -17.31 -7.09 9.51
C ILE A 6 -17.14 -8.54 9.99
N ALA A 7 -16.57 -9.39 9.14
CA ALA A 7 -16.39 -10.81 9.42
C ALA A 7 -15.29 -11.09 10.46
N SER A 8 -14.17 -10.34 10.41
CA SER A 8 -13.03 -10.52 11.32
C SER A 8 -12.30 -9.19 11.58
N THR A 9 -11.75 -9.02 12.78
CA THR A 9 -10.90 -7.87 13.15
C THR A 9 -9.66 -7.76 12.28
N ASP A 10 -9.04 -8.90 11.95
CA ASP A 10 -7.80 -8.95 11.17
C ASP A 10 -8.01 -8.57 9.70
N SER A 11 -9.27 -8.52 9.26
CA SER A 11 -9.62 -8.10 7.90
C SER A 11 -9.82 -6.60 7.76
N VAL A 12 -9.78 -5.84 8.86
CA VAL A 12 -10.08 -4.41 8.85
C VAL A 12 -8.82 -3.59 8.65
N LEU A 13 -8.80 -2.82 7.57
CA LEU A 13 -7.81 -1.80 7.29
C LEU A 13 -8.48 -0.43 7.43
N ILE A 14 -7.95 0.41 8.32
CA ILE A 14 -8.39 1.80 8.46
C ILE A 14 -7.29 2.72 7.93
N LEU A 15 -7.63 3.49 6.91
CA LEU A 15 -6.78 4.55 6.37
C LEU A 15 -7.37 5.91 6.73
N VAL A 16 -6.52 6.82 7.17
CA VAL A 16 -6.88 8.21 7.47
C VAL A 16 -6.23 9.13 6.45
N ASN A 17 -7.03 10.02 5.84
CA ASN A 17 -6.63 10.93 4.76
C ASN A 17 -5.92 10.22 3.59
N ASP A 18 -6.32 8.97 3.30
CA ASP A 18 -5.72 8.10 2.27
C ASP A 18 -4.20 7.84 2.40
N GLN A 19 -3.60 8.18 3.54
CA GLN A 19 -2.14 8.08 3.76
C GLN A 19 -1.79 7.24 4.97
N ASP A 20 -2.44 7.50 6.11
CA ASP A 20 -2.04 6.92 7.39
C ASP A 20 -2.81 5.63 7.67
N TYR A 21 -2.11 4.50 7.73
CA TYR A 21 -2.68 3.26 8.25
C TYR A 21 -2.78 3.30 9.78
N VAL A 22 -3.97 3.06 10.32
CA VAL A 22 -4.23 3.08 11.76
C VAL A 22 -4.49 1.65 12.25
N PRO A 23 -3.50 1.01 12.92
CA PRO A 23 -3.70 -0.32 13.49
C PRO A 23 -4.68 -0.26 14.67
N SER A 24 -5.21 -1.41 15.08
CA SER A 24 -6.17 -1.50 16.20
C SER A 24 -5.60 -0.94 17.52
N SER A 25 -4.29 -1.04 17.73
CA SER A 25 -3.58 -0.44 18.86
C SER A 25 -3.52 1.09 18.83
N GLY A 26 -3.86 1.73 17.71
CA GLY A 26 -3.70 3.17 17.48
C GLY A 26 -2.37 3.49 16.78
N LEU A 27 -2.28 4.70 16.25
CA LEU A 27 -1.07 5.20 15.58
C LEU A 27 -0.35 6.17 16.50
N TYR A 28 0.94 5.94 16.72
CA TYR A 28 1.76 6.74 17.63
C TYR A 28 3.02 7.24 16.91
N SER A 29 3.49 8.41 17.33
CA SER A 29 4.78 8.95 16.93
C SER A 29 5.82 8.67 18.01
N ALA A 30 7.05 8.36 17.61
CA ALA A 30 8.20 8.44 18.51
C ALA A 30 8.49 9.90 18.89
N ALA A 31 9.23 10.10 19.97
CA ALA A 31 9.80 11.41 20.29
C ALA A 31 10.87 11.75 19.26
N ILE A 32 10.75 12.93 18.64
CA ILE A 32 11.71 13.45 17.68
C ILE A 32 12.16 14.81 18.16
N LEU A 33 13.47 14.98 18.28
CA LEU A 33 14.09 16.24 18.65
C LEU A 33 15.08 16.65 17.57
N SER A 34 14.78 17.77 16.91
CA SER A 34 15.61 18.32 15.84
C SER A 34 16.33 19.58 16.30
N ALA A 35 17.57 19.75 15.83
CA ALA A 35 18.29 21.01 15.99
C ALA A 35 17.58 22.13 15.21
N GLY A 36 17.67 23.37 15.70
CA GLY A 36 17.16 24.55 15.01
C GLY A 36 18.14 25.15 14.00
N ARG A 37 19.41 24.69 13.99
CA ARG A 37 20.47 25.19 13.11
C ARG A 37 20.95 24.09 12.17
N ARG A 38 21.21 24.47 10.92
CA ARG A 38 21.89 23.59 9.97
C ARG A 38 23.38 23.53 10.26
N GLY A 39 24.00 22.38 10.04
CA GLY A 39 25.46 22.25 10.10
C GLY A 39 26.17 22.93 8.92
N PRO A 40 27.51 23.01 8.92
CA PRO A 40 28.43 22.50 9.95
C PRO A 40 28.34 23.27 11.27
N TYR A 41 28.72 22.62 12.37
CA TYR A 41 28.63 23.18 13.72
C TYR A 41 29.98 23.73 14.17
N ARG A 42 29.95 24.84 14.90
CA ARG A 42 31.11 25.39 15.60
C ARG A 42 31.12 24.86 17.03
N ILE A 43 32.00 23.90 17.31
CA ILE A 43 32.11 23.21 18.59
C ILE A 43 33.50 23.48 19.14
N GLN A 44 33.63 24.55 19.91
CA GLN A 44 34.90 24.90 20.54
C GLN A 44 35.00 24.22 21.91
N ARG A 45 36.21 23.79 22.30
CA ARG A 45 36.50 23.37 23.67
C ARG A 45 36.09 24.51 24.59
N CYS A 46 34.96 24.34 25.27
CA CYS A 46 34.41 25.41 26.11
C CYS A 46 35.42 25.67 27.23
N VAL A 47 36.09 26.83 27.20
CA VAL A 47 36.88 27.40 28.29
C VAL A 47 36.02 28.48 28.95
N PRO A 48 35.99 28.72 30.27
CA PRO A 48 35.97 27.84 31.43
C PRO A 48 34.68 28.07 32.28
N LEU A 49 33.55 28.45 31.68
CA LEU A 49 32.32 28.71 32.45
C LEU A 49 31.54 27.43 32.83
N ILE A 50 31.85 26.28 32.22
CA ILE A 50 31.16 25.00 32.46
C ILE A 50 32.14 23.82 32.31
N GLY A 51 33.03 23.61 33.28
CA GLY A 51 33.75 22.34 33.53
C GLY A 51 34.59 21.71 32.40
N ALA A 52 35.27 20.60 32.69
CA ALA A 52 36.10 19.84 31.74
C ALA A 52 35.29 19.07 30.66
N ASP A 53 33.96 19.15 30.74
CA ASP A 53 33.00 18.34 29.98
C ASP A 53 32.15 19.15 29.00
N GLY A 54 32.64 20.31 28.54
CA GLY A 54 31.90 21.20 27.63
C GLY A 54 31.40 20.56 26.32
N ASN A 55 32.06 19.49 25.87
CA ASN A 55 31.71 18.75 24.64
C ASN A 55 30.96 17.44 24.90
N LEU A 56 30.48 17.25 26.13
CA LEU A 56 29.67 16.10 26.50
C LEU A 56 28.20 16.37 26.17
N LEU A 57 27.61 15.53 25.32
CA LEU A 57 26.18 15.44 25.07
C LEU A 57 25.62 14.29 25.89
N ILE A 58 24.72 14.58 26.82
CA ILE A 58 24.00 13.56 27.58
C ILE A 58 22.60 13.42 26.97
N ILE A 59 22.30 12.23 26.47
CA ILE A 59 21.03 11.87 25.84
C ILE A 59 20.30 10.92 26.79
N THR A 60 19.11 11.30 27.25
CA THR A 60 18.25 10.45 28.07
C THR A 60 16.97 10.14 27.29
N THR A 61 16.63 8.86 27.18
CA THR A 61 15.44 8.32 26.52
C THR A 61 14.65 7.41 27.46
N SER A 62 13.55 6.82 27.00
CA SER A 62 12.86 5.75 27.75
C SER A 62 13.72 4.50 27.91
N ASN A 63 14.63 4.24 26.97
CA ASN A 63 15.55 3.09 26.99
C ASN A 63 16.81 3.28 27.83
N GLY A 64 17.14 4.50 28.27
CA GLY A 64 18.28 4.73 29.16
C GLY A 64 18.92 6.10 29.03
N THR A 65 20.17 6.23 29.49
CA THR A 65 20.98 7.45 29.34
C THR A 65 22.33 7.12 28.73
N ALA A 66 22.72 7.87 27.72
CA ALA A 66 24.03 7.79 27.08
C ALA A 66 24.77 9.13 27.19
N SER A 67 26.10 9.05 27.30
CA SER A 67 26.98 10.21 27.31
C SER A 67 27.91 10.13 26.10
N VAL A 68 27.84 11.11 25.21
CA VAL A 68 28.56 11.15 23.94
C VAL A 68 29.50 12.34 23.93
N ARG A 69 30.79 12.11 23.69
CA ARG A 69 31.76 13.20 23.49
C ARG A 69 31.77 13.60 22.02
N ILE A 70 31.37 14.83 21.75
CA ILE A 70 31.26 15.36 20.38
C ILE A 70 32.62 15.94 19.95
N PRO A 71 33.07 15.71 18.71
CA PRO A 71 34.34 16.25 18.22
C PRO A 71 34.34 17.77 18.18
N GLU A 72 35.51 18.34 18.46
CA GLU A 72 35.77 19.78 18.46
C GLU A 72 36.19 20.28 17.07
N GLY A 73 35.87 21.54 16.76
CA GLY A 73 36.27 22.22 15.54
C GLY A 73 35.41 23.44 15.22
N ASP A 74 35.92 24.35 14.40
CA ASP A 74 35.15 25.53 13.96
C ASP A 74 34.10 25.18 12.88
N GLN A 75 34.28 24.05 12.17
CA GLN A 75 33.38 23.54 11.15
C GLN A 75 33.25 22.01 11.23
N VAL A 76 32.55 21.52 12.25
CA VAL A 76 32.29 20.08 12.43
C VAL A 76 31.10 19.66 11.54
N PRO A 77 31.30 18.79 10.54
CA PRO A 77 30.22 18.34 9.67
C PRO A 77 29.23 17.46 10.44
N ILE A 78 27.94 17.51 10.03
CA ILE A 78 26.84 16.77 10.67
C ILE A 78 27.11 15.27 10.67
N SER A 79 27.67 14.74 9.58
CA SER A 79 28.02 13.33 9.45
C SER A 79 29.00 12.86 10.53
N GLN A 80 29.93 13.73 10.97
CA GLN A 80 30.88 13.41 12.02
C GLN A 80 30.22 13.41 13.41
N VAL A 81 29.31 14.35 13.66
CA VAL A 81 28.49 14.38 14.89
C VAL A 81 27.58 13.16 14.95
N ALA A 82 26.85 12.88 13.86
CA ALA A 82 25.94 11.74 13.77
C ALA A 82 26.69 10.41 13.96
N ARG A 83 27.88 10.26 13.36
CA ARG A 83 28.74 9.09 13.58
C ARG A 83 29.17 8.96 15.04
N ALA A 84 29.56 10.06 15.70
CA ALA A 84 29.96 10.02 17.10
C ALA A 84 28.81 9.54 18.01
N ILE A 85 27.59 10.02 17.77
CA ILE A 85 26.39 9.59 18.52
C ILE A 85 26.08 8.12 18.27
N ARG A 86 26.02 7.69 16.99
CA ARG A 86 25.73 6.28 16.63
C ARG A 86 26.76 5.29 17.17
N LEU A 87 28.03 5.70 17.29
CA LEU A 87 29.08 4.85 17.88
C LEU A 87 28.99 4.76 19.41
N ALA A 88 28.43 5.77 20.06
CA ALA A 88 28.33 5.83 21.50
C ALA A 88 27.04 5.20 22.05
N THR A 89 25.97 5.17 21.25
CA THR A 89 24.69 4.62 21.70
C THR A 89 23.77 4.22 20.55
N ASP A 90 22.91 3.24 20.82
CA ASP A 90 21.81 2.75 20.00
C ASP A 90 20.43 3.15 20.55
N ILE A 91 20.36 3.89 21.67
CA ILE A 91 19.10 4.31 22.30
C ILE A 91 18.37 5.41 21.51
N VAL A 92 19.05 6.02 20.53
CA VAL A 92 18.46 6.97 19.58
C VAL A 92 18.88 6.64 18.15
N THR A 93 17.94 6.77 17.22
CA THR A 93 18.24 6.85 15.79
C THR A 93 18.61 8.28 15.43
N VAL A 94 19.73 8.45 14.74
CA VAL A 94 20.24 9.77 14.34
C VAL A 94 20.03 9.94 12.84
N GLU A 95 19.36 11.01 12.44
CA GLU A 95 19.11 11.36 11.04
C GLU A 95 19.65 12.76 10.69
N ASP A 96 20.03 12.92 9.42
CA ASP A 96 20.32 14.22 8.81
C ASP A 96 19.17 14.53 7.84
N ARG A 97 18.34 15.51 8.20
CA ARG A 97 17.21 15.98 7.38
C ARG A 97 17.52 17.38 6.88
N ASP A 98 17.91 17.49 5.61
CA ASP A 98 18.25 18.76 4.96
C ASP A 98 19.31 19.59 5.70
N GLY A 99 20.33 18.91 6.23
CA GLY A 99 21.41 19.54 6.98
C GLY A 99 21.03 19.84 8.43
N VAL A 100 19.97 19.25 8.96
CA VAL A 100 19.55 19.38 10.37
C VAL A 100 19.72 18.05 11.09
N LEU A 101 20.46 18.07 12.20
CA LEU A 101 20.60 16.91 13.07
C LEU A 101 19.27 16.64 13.79
N SER A 102 18.72 15.45 13.58
CA SER A 102 17.51 14.97 14.26
C SER A 102 17.80 13.70 15.04
N LEU A 103 17.32 13.66 16.28
CA LEU A 103 17.38 12.50 17.16
C LEU A 103 15.97 11.94 17.32
N ILE A 104 15.83 10.65 17.09
CA ILE A 104 14.57 9.92 17.18
C ILE A 104 14.76 8.85 18.25
N ASP A 105 13.82 8.76 19.18
CA ASP A 105 13.84 7.74 20.22
C ASP A 105 13.70 6.35 19.57
N ASN A 106 14.58 5.42 19.93
CA ASN A 106 14.61 4.09 19.31
C ASN A 106 13.76 3.06 20.08
N ASP A 107 13.00 3.50 21.10
CA ASP A 107 12.02 2.68 21.80
C ASP A 107 10.64 2.65 21.11
N THR A 108 9.70 1.96 21.73
CA THR A 108 8.29 1.85 21.33
C THR A 108 7.65 3.24 21.17
N PRO A 109 7.18 3.59 19.95
CA PRO A 109 6.45 4.84 19.71
C PRO A 109 5.23 4.96 20.62
N GLY A 110 4.95 6.17 21.13
CA GLY A 110 3.85 6.35 22.08
C GLY A 110 4.03 7.51 23.03
N LEU A 111 3.09 7.62 23.98
CA LEU A 111 3.14 8.60 25.06
C LEU A 111 4.32 8.38 26.02
N GLY A 112 4.85 7.16 26.07
CA GLY A 112 6.02 6.79 26.88
C GLY A 112 7.36 7.15 26.23
N SER A 113 7.38 7.38 24.91
CA SER A 113 8.60 7.76 24.19
C SER A 113 8.99 9.20 24.53
N PHE A 114 10.26 9.42 24.86
CA PHE A 114 10.78 10.75 25.12
C PHE A 114 12.28 10.83 24.82
N ILE A 115 12.74 12.04 24.50
CA ILE A 115 14.16 12.38 24.42
C ILE A 115 14.38 13.61 25.28
N ARG A 116 15.46 13.60 26.07
CA ARG A 116 15.97 14.77 26.78
C ARG A 116 17.46 14.89 26.53
N LEU A 117 17.90 16.10 26.20
CA LEU A 117 19.30 16.44 26.00
C LEU A 117 19.79 17.31 27.16
N SER A 118 21.04 17.09 27.56
CA SER A 118 21.76 17.98 28.47
C SER A 118 23.25 18.00 28.13
N GLY A 119 23.98 18.95 28.72
CA GLY A 119 25.38 19.21 28.41
C GLY A 119 25.60 20.51 27.63
N GLY A 120 26.82 21.03 27.68
CA GLY A 120 27.17 22.33 27.07
C GLY A 120 27.01 22.34 25.55
N VAL A 121 27.25 21.19 24.92
CA VAL A 121 27.26 21.04 23.46
C VAL A 121 25.87 21.12 22.81
N CYS A 122 24.77 20.98 23.58
CA CYS A 122 23.41 21.11 23.05
C CYS A 122 23.19 22.45 22.33
N THR A 123 23.70 23.53 22.92
CA THR A 123 23.60 24.89 22.36
C THR A 123 24.46 25.06 21.11
N ALA A 124 25.66 24.47 21.09
CA ALA A 124 26.56 24.47 19.94
C ALA A 124 25.99 23.70 18.74
N LEU A 125 25.30 22.59 19.01
CA LEU A 125 24.54 21.82 18.01
C LEU A 125 23.24 22.50 17.58
N GLY A 126 22.86 23.60 18.22
CA GLY A 126 21.70 24.40 17.84
C GLY A 126 20.36 23.84 18.32
N PHE A 127 20.33 22.97 19.33
CA PHE A 127 19.07 22.54 19.95
C PHE A 127 18.47 23.69 20.78
N THR A 128 17.33 24.21 20.33
CA THR A 128 16.55 25.23 21.06
C THR A 128 15.63 24.60 22.09
N GLN A 129 15.17 23.38 21.82
CA GLN A 129 14.43 22.53 22.75
C GLN A 129 15.36 21.48 23.32
N ILE A 130 15.30 21.28 24.64
CA ILE A 130 16.11 20.28 25.35
C ILE A 130 15.38 18.95 25.52
N GLY A 131 14.16 18.82 24.99
CA GLY A 131 13.45 17.55 25.05
C GLY A 131 12.21 17.51 24.17
N ALA A 132 11.81 16.29 23.82
CA ALA A 132 10.63 15.97 23.03
C ALA A 132 9.92 14.75 23.65
N ARG A 133 8.62 14.61 23.36
CA ARG A 133 7.82 13.44 23.73
C ARG A 133 7.08 12.93 22.52
N GLY A 134 6.95 11.61 22.43
CA GLY A 134 6.09 10.94 21.47
C GLY A 134 4.63 11.29 21.75
N LYS A 135 3.79 11.09 20.75
CA LYS A 135 2.38 11.47 20.80
C LYS A 135 1.52 10.35 20.24
N GLU A 136 0.30 10.27 20.74
CA GLU A 136 -0.75 9.54 20.05
C GLU A 136 -1.26 10.40 18.89
N ILE A 137 -1.11 9.90 17.66
CA ILE A 137 -1.62 10.54 16.46
C ILE A 137 -3.10 10.17 16.28
N TYR A 138 -3.40 8.87 16.32
CA TYR A 138 -4.75 8.34 16.28
C TYR A 138 -4.97 7.35 17.44
N PRO A 139 -6.10 7.46 18.17
CA PRO A 139 -6.40 6.57 19.27
C PRO A 139 -6.56 5.11 18.81
N PRO A 140 -6.43 4.15 19.73
CA PRO A 140 -6.80 2.77 19.44
C PRO A 140 -8.27 2.66 19.04
N TRP A 141 -8.59 1.60 18.31
CA TRP A 141 -9.97 1.28 17.92
C TRP A 141 -10.26 -0.21 18.14
N GLN A 142 -11.55 -0.51 18.32
CA GLN A 142 -12.03 -1.86 18.53
C GLN A 142 -13.29 -2.11 17.71
N LEU A 143 -13.57 -3.38 17.42
CA LEU A 143 -14.87 -3.75 16.86
C LEU A 143 -15.90 -3.79 17.98
N VAL A 144 -16.91 -2.92 17.88
CA VAL A 144 -18.08 -2.98 18.75
C VAL A 144 -19.20 -3.72 18.04
N THR A 145 -19.79 -4.67 18.76
CA THR A 145 -21.02 -5.31 18.32
C THR A 145 -22.15 -4.29 18.32
N TYR A 146 -22.86 -4.22 17.22
CA TYR A 146 -24.01 -3.38 17.00
C TYR A 146 -25.13 -4.23 16.43
N TYR A 147 -26.28 -4.22 17.08
CA TYR A 147 -27.47 -4.88 16.57
C TYR A 147 -28.16 -3.86 15.67
N ASP A 148 -28.02 -4.05 14.36
CA ASP A 148 -28.71 -3.19 13.41
C ASP A 148 -30.21 -3.46 13.56
N THR A 149 -30.96 -2.48 14.05
CA THR A 149 -32.41 -2.58 14.28
C THR A 149 -33.20 -2.37 12.98
N LEU A 150 -32.63 -2.79 11.85
CA LEU A 150 -33.25 -2.68 10.52
C LEU A 150 -33.37 -4.08 9.92
N PRO A 151 -34.60 -4.58 9.69
CA PRO A 151 -35.89 -3.96 10.00
C PRO A 151 -36.17 -3.90 11.52
N THR A 152 -36.89 -2.86 11.94
CA THR A 152 -37.25 -2.58 13.34
C THR A 152 -38.19 -3.65 13.93
N GLU A 153 -38.82 -4.43 13.04
CA GLU A 153 -39.60 -5.61 13.38
C GLU A 153 -38.98 -6.83 12.71
N LEU A 154 -38.30 -7.65 13.51
CA LEU A 154 -37.89 -8.99 13.08
C LEU A 154 -39.06 -9.95 13.33
N PRO A 155 -39.35 -10.88 12.40
CA PRO A 155 -40.32 -11.93 12.64
C PRO A 155 -39.99 -12.70 13.93
N ALA A 156 -41.03 -13.15 14.65
CA ALA A 156 -40.86 -13.92 15.88
C ALA A 156 -39.93 -15.13 15.64
N GLY A 157 -38.86 -15.22 16.42
CA GLY A 157 -37.84 -16.27 16.30
C GLY A 157 -36.63 -15.94 15.42
N VAL A 158 -36.60 -14.76 14.77
CA VAL A 158 -35.42 -14.29 14.03
C VAL A 158 -34.56 -13.41 14.93
N PHE A 159 -33.35 -13.87 15.24
CA PHE A 159 -32.37 -13.08 15.99
C PHE A 159 -31.56 -12.19 15.04
N PRO A 160 -31.37 -10.89 15.35
CA PRO A 160 -30.52 -10.03 14.54
C PRO A 160 -29.10 -10.59 14.57
N VAL A 161 -28.52 -10.81 13.39
CA VAL A 161 -27.11 -11.16 13.29
C VAL A 161 -26.31 -9.93 13.78
N PRO A 162 -25.48 -10.06 14.81
CA PRO A 162 -24.70 -8.95 15.33
C PRO A 162 -23.80 -8.40 14.22
N SER A 163 -23.98 -7.13 13.88
CA SER A 163 -23.03 -6.41 13.02
C SER A 163 -21.85 -5.96 13.88
N ARG A 164 -20.65 -5.90 13.30
CA ARG A 164 -19.47 -5.34 13.97
C ARG A 164 -19.02 -4.12 13.22
N ARG A 165 -18.71 -3.04 13.94
CA ARG A 165 -18.17 -1.80 13.36
C ARG A 165 -16.95 -1.31 14.14
N PRO A 166 -15.94 -0.73 13.48
CA PRO A 166 -14.82 -0.14 14.18
C PRO A 166 -15.30 1.10 14.92
N LYS A 167 -14.90 1.22 16.18
CA LYS A 167 -15.12 2.38 17.03
C LYS A 167 -13.81 2.73 17.70
N PHE A 168 -13.34 3.95 17.47
CA PHE A 168 -12.22 4.50 18.22
C PHE A 168 -12.57 4.60 19.71
N ILE A 169 -11.64 4.21 20.57
CA ILE A 169 -11.82 4.22 22.03
C ILE A 169 -12.00 5.65 22.53
N ARG A 170 -11.35 6.61 21.87
CA ARG A 170 -11.48 8.05 22.10
C ARG A 170 -11.93 8.77 20.83
N PRO A 171 -12.57 9.95 20.94
CA PRO A 171 -12.86 10.79 19.79
C PRO A 171 -11.60 11.13 19.00
N LEU A 172 -11.71 11.16 17.67
CA LEU A 172 -10.64 11.62 16.80
C LEU A 172 -10.44 13.13 16.96
N ALA A 173 -9.19 13.58 16.88
CA ALA A 173 -8.89 15.00 16.82
C ALA A 173 -9.19 15.52 15.40
N GLY A 174 -9.98 16.60 15.31
CA GLY A 174 -10.41 17.16 14.03
C GLY A 174 -11.43 16.29 13.29
N ASN A 175 -11.58 16.53 11.99
CA ASN A 175 -12.53 15.83 11.12
C ASN A 175 -11.80 15.16 9.95
N PRO A 176 -10.98 14.12 10.19
CA PRO A 176 -10.22 13.49 9.13
C PRO A 176 -11.11 12.62 8.23
N THR A 177 -10.67 12.40 6.99
CA THR A 177 -11.35 11.47 6.07
C THR A 177 -10.95 10.05 6.41
N ILE A 178 -11.92 9.16 6.64
CA ILE A 178 -11.66 7.77 7.05
C ILE A 178 -12.12 6.82 5.95
N LYS A 179 -11.19 6.01 5.45
CA LYS A 179 -11.46 4.91 4.54
C LYS A 179 -11.30 3.60 5.26
N ILE A 180 -12.29 2.73 5.11
CA ILE A 180 -12.33 1.43 5.79
C ILE A 180 -12.44 0.35 4.72
N THR A 181 -11.48 -0.57 4.72
CA THR A 181 -11.53 -1.81 3.93
C THR A 181 -11.72 -2.96 4.90
N TYR A 182 -12.65 -3.88 4.62
CA TYR A 182 -12.97 -4.99 5.51
C TYR A 182 -13.52 -6.18 4.73
N ALA A 183 -13.37 -7.38 5.28
CA ALA A 183 -14.07 -8.55 4.77
C ALA A 183 -15.51 -8.59 5.32
N ALA A 184 -16.48 -8.75 4.42
CA ALA A 184 -17.86 -9.02 4.77
C ALA A 184 -18.16 -10.52 4.57
N MET A 185 -19.16 -11.04 5.31
CA MET A 185 -19.71 -12.37 5.01
C MET A 185 -20.31 -12.35 3.60
N SER A 186 -20.17 -13.46 2.87
CA SER A 186 -20.57 -13.55 1.45
C SER A 186 -22.05 -13.24 1.24
N ASP A 187 -22.91 -13.74 2.11
CA ASP A 187 -24.36 -13.52 2.15
C ASP A 187 -24.77 -12.05 2.38
N ARG A 188 -23.87 -11.25 2.93
CA ARG A 188 -24.07 -9.82 3.24
C ARG A 188 -23.07 -8.91 2.54
N CYS A 189 -22.32 -9.42 1.58
CA CYS A 189 -21.34 -8.62 0.88
C CYS A 189 -22.07 -7.57 0.03
N PRO A 190 -21.82 -6.26 0.27
CA PRO A 190 -22.53 -5.20 -0.45
C PRO A 190 -22.12 -5.11 -1.92
N ARG A 191 -21.02 -5.77 -2.32
CA ARG A 191 -20.54 -5.79 -3.71
C ARG A 191 -21.19 -6.90 -4.54
N CYS A 192 -21.36 -8.10 -3.97
CA CYS A 192 -21.99 -9.22 -4.67
C CYS A 192 -23.48 -9.40 -4.33
N GLY A 193 -24.00 -8.70 -3.31
CA GLY A 193 -25.39 -8.81 -2.89
C GLY A 193 -25.79 -10.23 -2.44
N GLY A 194 -24.86 -10.99 -1.85
CA GLY A 194 -25.13 -12.37 -1.43
C GLY A 194 -24.98 -13.43 -2.53
N THR A 195 -24.68 -13.05 -3.77
CA THR A 195 -24.63 -13.98 -4.91
C THR A 195 -23.31 -14.77 -5.00
N TYR A 196 -22.34 -14.49 -4.14
CA TYR A 196 -20.97 -15.03 -4.20
C TYR A 196 -20.20 -14.65 -5.48
N VAL A 197 -20.82 -13.90 -6.39
CA VAL A 197 -20.23 -13.38 -7.63
C VAL A 197 -20.18 -11.88 -7.50
N GLU A 198 -18.98 -11.34 -7.36
CA GLU A 198 -18.81 -9.90 -7.44
C GLU A 198 -19.11 -9.47 -8.88
N ASN A 199 -20.26 -8.83 -9.08
CA ASN A 199 -20.55 -8.24 -10.37
C ASN A 199 -19.64 -7.02 -10.54
N ASP A 200 -19.04 -6.88 -11.73
CA ASP A 200 -18.10 -5.80 -12.11
C ASP A 200 -18.71 -4.38 -12.07
N TYR A 201 -19.92 -4.19 -11.52
CA TYR A 201 -20.55 -2.88 -11.40
C TYR A 201 -19.85 -2.05 -10.33
N ARG A 202 -19.26 -0.94 -10.76
CA ARG A 202 -18.86 0.14 -9.87
C ARG A 202 -19.88 1.25 -9.96
N PHE A 203 -20.08 1.96 -8.85
CA PHE A 203 -20.94 3.13 -8.81
C PHE A 203 -20.10 4.35 -8.50
N ASP A 204 -20.40 5.47 -9.13
CA ASP A 204 -19.76 6.75 -8.82
C ASP A 204 -20.32 7.37 -7.52
N ILE A 205 -19.88 8.60 -7.20
CA ILE A 205 -20.30 9.28 -5.97
C ILE A 205 -21.78 9.73 -6.02
N GLN A 206 -22.38 9.75 -7.21
CA GLN A 206 -23.79 10.06 -7.46
C GLN A 206 -24.66 8.80 -7.37
N GLY A 207 -24.04 7.61 -7.41
CA GLY A 207 -24.72 6.33 -7.39
C GLY A 207 -25.05 5.79 -8.78
N ASP A 208 -24.55 6.42 -9.84
CA ASP A 208 -24.70 5.93 -11.21
C ASP A 208 -23.69 4.82 -11.50
N MET A 209 -24.06 3.89 -12.39
CA MET A 209 -23.15 2.80 -12.79
C MET A 209 -21.99 3.36 -13.62
N ALA A 210 -20.77 3.19 -13.12
CA ALA A 210 -19.56 3.44 -13.87
C ALA A 210 -19.38 2.33 -14.93
N LEU A 211 -19.69 2.68 -16.18
CA LEU A 211 -19.51 1.80 -17.34
C LEU A 211 -18.10 1.93 -17.89
N ILE A 212 -17.47 0.80 -18.18
CA ILE A 212 -16.21 0.73 -18.91
C ILE A 212 -16.55 0.73 -20.41
N GLN A 213 -15.91 1.59 -21.19
CA GLN A 213 -16.17 1.79 -22.63
C GLN A 213 -14.87 1.76 -23.43
N ASP A 214 -14.97 1.66 -24.76
CA ASP A 214 -13.88 1.89 -25.71
C ASP A 214 -12.62 1.04 -25.43
N GLU A 215 -11.44 1.66 -25.37
CA GLU A 215 -10.17 0.96 -25.19
C GLU A 215 -10.08 0.22 -23.84
N ASP A 216 -10.72 0.74 -22.79
CA ASP A 216 -10.72 0.10 -21.48
C ASP A 216 -11.57 -1.18 -21.50
N LEU A 217 -12.65 -1.21 -22.29
CA LEU A 217 -13.46 -2.41 -22.45
C LEU A 217 -12.72 -3.46 -23.29
N LEU A 218 -12.02 -3.04 -24.34
CA LEU A 218 -11.12 -3.91 -25.10
C LEU A 218 -10.02 -4.49 -24.20
N TYR A 219 -9.38 -3.64 -23.40
CA TYR A 219 -8.36 -4.04 -22.43
C TYR A 219 -8.91 -5.11 -21.48
N GLN A 220 -10.09 -4.87 -20.90
CA GLN A 220 -10.73 -5.82 -20.00
C GLN A 220 -11.08 -7.15 -20.70
N ALA A 221 -11.61 -7.11 -21.92
CA ALA A 221 -11.95 -8.31 -22.68
C ALA A 221 -10.72 -9.17 -22.99
N CYS A 222 -9.61 -8.54 -23.41
CA CYS A 222 -8.35 -9.22 -23.65
C CYS A 222 -7.78 -9.82 -22.34
N LEU A 223 -7.78 -9.07 -21.23
CA LEU A 223 -7.36 -9.61 -19.93
C LEU A 223 -8.21 -10.80 -19.48
N LYS A 224 -9.54 -10.68 -19.57
CA LYS A 224 -10.46 -11.76 -19.21
C LYS A 224 -10.15 -13.01 -20.02
N ALA A 225 -9.87 -12.90 -21.32
CA ALA A 225 -9.55 -14.06 -22.15
C ALA A 225 -8.19 -14.67 -21.80
N ILE A 226 -7.19 -13.87 -21.47
CA ILE A 226 -5.86 -14.36 -21.07
C ILE A 226 -5.91 -15.05 -19.70
N LEU A 227 -6.63 -14.48 -18.73
CA LEU A 227 -6.65 -14.96 -17.34
C LEU A 227 -7.65 -16.10 -17.10
N THR A 228 -8.64 -16.28 -17.96
CA THR A 228 -9.62 -17.38 -17.83
C THR A 228 -8.97 -18.72 -18.20
N VAL A 229 -9.14 -19.74 -17.35
CA VAL A 229 -8.64 -21.10 -17.64
C VAL A 229 -9.41 -21.67 -18.84
N LEU A 230 -8.69 -22.14 -19.86
CA LEU A 230 -9.29 -22.77 -21.03
C LEU A 230 -10.21 -23.94 -20.62
N GLY A 231 -11.44 -23.96 -21.14
CA GLY A 231 -12.44 -24.98 -20.84
C GLY A 231 -13.23 -24.74 -19.54
N SER A 232 -12.89 -23.74 -18.73
CA SER A 232 -13.61 -23.44 -17.49
C SER A 232 -14.98 -22.78 -17.71
N ASN A 233 -15.19 -22.14 -18.87
CA ASN A 233 -16.48 -21.57 -19.23
C ASN A 233 -17.36 -22.64 -19.90
N PRO A 234 -18.45 -23.11 -19.25
CA PRO A 234 -19.28 -24.18 -19.80
C PRO A 234 -20.04 -23.79 -21.08
N TYR A 235 -20.29 -22.49 -21.28
CA TYR A 235 -21.00 -21.98 -22.45
C TYR A 235 -20.07 -21.67 -23.62
N HIS A 236 -18.80 -21.34 -23.32
CA HIS A 236 -17.77 -21.08 -24.31
C HIS A 236 -16.46 -21.82 -23.95
N PRO A 237 -16.38 -23.15 -24.13
CA PRO A 237 -15.23 -23.92 -23.69
C PRO A 237 -13.91 -23.53 -24.37
N ALA A 238 -13.99 -22.94 -25.57
CA ALA A 238 -12.82 -22.42 -26.28
C ALA A 238 -12.31 -21.08 -25.71
N TYR A 239 -13.09 -20.37 -24.90
CA TYR A 239 -12.68 -19.12 -24.27
C TYR A 239 -11.69 -19.38 -23.14
N GLY A 240 -10.66 -18.53 -23.05
CA GLY A 240 -9.58 -18.68 -22.08
C GLY A 240 -8.23 -19.02 -22.69
N SER A 241 -7.24 -19.19 -21.83
CA SER A 241 -5.88 -19.60 -22.15
C SER A 241 -5.43 -20.76 -21.26
N ALA A 242 -4.35 -21.44 -21.66
CA ALA A 242 -3.69 -22.44 -20.82
C ALA A 242 -2.56 -21.85 -19.96
N VAL A 243 -2.38 -20.52 -19.94
CA VAL A 243 -1.24 -19.87 -19.28
C VAL A 243 -1.10 -20.28 -17.81
N THR A 244 -2.21 -20.30 -17.07
CA THR A 244 -2.21 -20.63 -15.63
C THR A 244 -1.76 -22.07 -15.34
N THR A 245 -1.93 -23.00 -16.29
CA THR A 245 -1.47 -24.39 -16.13
C THR A 245 -0.01 -24.59 -16.55
N ARG A 246 0.59 -23.61 -17.24
CA ARG A 246 2.01 -23.60 -17.63
C ARG A 246 2.91 -23.04 -16.54
N ILE A 247 2.38 -22.12 -15.71
CA ILE A 247 3.13 -21.50 -14.62
C ILE A 247 3.55 -22.58 -13.61
N GLY A 248 4.84 -22.63 -13.26
CA GLY A 248 5.42 -23.64 -12.36
C GLY A 248 6.03 -24.85 -13.06
N ALA A 249 6.01 -24.90 -14.40
CA ALA A 249 6.74 -25.91 -15.16
C ALA A 249 8.27 -25.73 -15.02
N LYS A 250 9.01 -26.85 -14.93
CA LYS A 250 10.47 -26.85 -14.71
C LYS A 250 11.29 -26.29 -15.89
N ALA A 251 10.73 -26.24 -17.09
CA ALA A 251 11.44 -25.84 -18.32
C ALA A 251 11.11 -24.39 -18.71
N ILE A 252 11.84 -23.43 -18.13
CA ILE A 252 11.52 -21.98 -18.18
C ILE A 252 11.44 -21.44 -19.63
N ALA A 253 12.46 -21.66 -20.47
CA ALA A 253 12.49 -21.11 -21.84
C ALA A 253 11.40 -21.70 -22.75
N ALA A 254 11.14 -23.01 -22.64
CA ALA A 254 10.03 -23.64 -23.34
C ALA A 254 8.69 -23.10 -22.85
N THR A 255 8.58 -22.81 -21.54
CA THR A 255 7.37 -22.25 -20.92
C THR A 255 7.07 -20.83 -21.43
N GLN A 256 8.07 -19.96 -21.58
CA GLN A 256 7.89 -18.62 -22.18
C GLN A 256 7.27 -18.70 -23.58
N SER A 257 7.80 -19.59 -24.44
CA SER A 257 7.30 -19.78 -25.81
C SER A 257 5.87 -20.33 -25.83
N LEU A 258 5.55 -21.28 -24.92
CA LEU A 258 4.20 -21.81 -24.78
C LEU A 258 3.22 -20.75 -24.27
N ILE A 259 3.57 -19.97 -23.25
CA ILE A 259 2.75 -18.87 -22.74
C ILE A 259 2.47 -17.85 -23.85
N ARG A 260 3.48 -17.47 -24.62
CA ARG A 260 3.30 -16.56 -25.78
C ARG A 260 2.29 -17.12 -26.78
N SER A 261 2.42 -18.40 -27.14
CA SER A 261 1.50 -19.09 -28.05
C SER A 261 0.08 -19.16 -27.49
N ASP A 262 -0.07 -19.45 -26.20
CA ASP A 262 -1.36 -19.57 -25.52
C ASP A 262 -2.08 -18.20 -25.46
N ILE A 263 -1.34 -17.12 -25.19
CA ILE A 263 -1.87 -15.74 -25.21
C ILE A 263 -2.33 -15.37 -26.62
N GLN A 264 -1.50 -15.59 -27.64
CA GLN A 264 -1.85 -15.26 -29.02
C GLN A 264 -3.10 -16.02 -29.47
N THR A 265 -3.18 -17.32 -29.14
CA THR A 265 -4.35 -18.15 -29.44
C THR A 265 -5.61 -17.65 -28.73
N ALA A 266 -5.52 -17.27 -27.45
CA ALA A 266 -6.66 -16.73 -26.70
C ALA A 266 -7.18 -15.43 -27.31
N LEU A 267 -6.29 -14.52 -27.73
CA LEU A 267 -6.66 -13.25 -28.34
C LEU A 267 -7.26 -13.41 -29.75
N GLU A 268 -6.78 -14.36 -30.55
CA GLU A 268 -7.43 -14.68 -31.84
C GLU A 268 -8.86 -15.21 -31.65
N ARG A 269 -9.12 -15.92 -30.55
CA ARG A 269 -10.48 -16.35 -30.19
C ARG A 269 -11.35 -15.18 -29.76
N VAL A 270 -10.81 -14.19 -29.03
CA VAL A 270 -11.53 -12.93 -28.72
C VAL A 270 -11.95 -12.24 -30.00
N LYS A 271 -11.03 -12.07 -30.96
CA LYS A 271 -11.31 -11.46 -32.26
C LYS A 271 -12.42 -12.22 -33.01
N SER A 272 -12.36 -13.55 -33.00
CA SER A 272 -13.38 -14.42 -33.62
C SER A 272 -14.75 -14.29 -32.93
N LEU A 273 -14.77 -14.22 -31.60
CA LEU A 273 -15.99 -14.03 -30.81
C LEU A 273 -16.62 -12.67 -31.06
N GLN A 274 -15.83 -11.59 -31.07
CA GLN A 274 -16.31 -10.24 -31.38
C GLN A 274 -16.88 -10.17 -32.80
N ALA A 275 -16.26 -10.85 -33.78
CA ALA A 275 -16.79 -10.94 -35.13
C ALA A 275 -18.14 -11.68 -35.21
N ALA A 276 -18.32 -12.73 -34.40
CA ALA A 276 -19.60 -13.45 -34.31
C ALA A 276 -20.67 -12.64 -33.57
N GLN A 277 -20.29 -11.98 -32.48
CA GLN A 277 -21.17 -11.12 -31.66
C GLN A 277 -21.62 -9.86 -32.40
N GLY A 278 -20.81 -9.34 -33.33
CA GLY A 278 -21.16 -8.20 -34.17
C GLY A 278 -22.46 -8.36 -34.98
N LYS A 279 -23.01 -9.58 -35.06
CA LYS A 279 -24.33 -9.86 -35.65
C LYS A 279 -25.50 -9.50 -34.73
N TYR A 280 -25.28 -9.46 -33.42
CA TYR A 280 -26.31 -9.34 -32.38
C TYR A 280 -26.09 -8.12 -31.48
N GLN A 281 -24.84 -7.66 -31.34
CA GLN A 281 -24.46 -6.54 -30.50
C GLN A 281 -23.57 -5.58 -31.30
N ALA A 282 -23.85 -4.28 -31.18
CA ALA A 282 -22.95 -3.25 -31.68
C ALA A 282 -21.70 -3.21 -30.79
N VAL A 283 -20.53 -3.38 -31.41
CA VAL A 283 -19.21 -3.22 -30.77
C VAL A 283 -18.59 -1.99 -31.40
N SER A 284 -18.15 -1.02 -30.59
CA SER A 284 -17.51 0.18 -31.13
C SER A 284 -16.19 -0.18 -31.85
N ALA A 285 -15.71 0.70 -32.72
CA ALA A 285 -14.45 0.46 -33.40
C ALA A 285 -13.26 0.49 -32.42
N GLU A 286 -13.41 1.23 -31.33
CA GLU A 286 -12.47 1.35 -30.23
C GLU A 286 -12.42 0.07 -29.36
N GLU A 287 -13.57 -0.59 -29.18
CA GLU A 287 -13.73 -1.84 -28.42
C GLU A 287 -13.29 -3.10 -29.19
N ARG A 288 -13.25 -3.02 -30.53
CA ARG A 288 -13.01 -4.19 -31.38
C ARG A 288 -11.52 -4.48 -31.55
N LEU A 289 -11.08 -5.68 -31.15
CA LEU A 289 -9.73 -6.18 -31.39
C LEU A 289 -9.50 -6.38 -32.89
N TYR A 290 -8.60 -5.60 -33.46
CA TYR A 290 -8.26 -5.66 -34.89
C TYR A 290 -7.04 -6.53 -35.17
N ALA A 291 -5.94 -6.27 -34.44
CA ALA A 291 -4.67 -6.96 -34.64
C ALA A 291 -3.93 -7.16 -33.31
N ILE A 292 -3.14 -8.24 -33.25
CA ILE A 292 -2.19 -8.52 -32.18
C ILE A 292 -0.82 -8.13 -32.73
N ASN A 293 -0.26 -7.01 -32.27
CA ASN A 293 0.99 -6.47 -32.81
C ASN A 293 2.20 -7.19 -32.21
N ASN A 294 2.21 -7.40 -30.90
CA ASN A 294 3.32 -8.04 -30.20
C ASN A 294 2.82 -8.81 -28.97
N VAL A 295 3.47 -9.94 -28.70
CA VAL A 295 3.34 -10.70 -27.45
C VAL A 295 4.74 -11.05 -27.01
N GLN A 296 5.21 -10.37 -25.96
CA GLN A 296 6.50 -10.59 -25.33
C GLN A 296 6.28 -11.20 -23.96
N VAL A 297 7.07 -12.22 -23.63
CA VAL A 297 6.99 -12.94 -22.35
C VAL A 297 8.41 -13.11 -21.84
N ASP A 298 8.73 -12.41 -20.77
CA ASP A 298 10.02 -12.43 -20.11
C ASP A 298 9.89 -13.05 -18.72
N THR A 299 10.97 -13.64 -18.22
CA THR A 299 11.05 -14.07 -16.81
C THR A 299 11.70 -12.99 -15.98
N ASP A 300 11.29 -12.87 -14.72
CA ASP A 300 11.98 -11.98 -13.81
C ASP A 300 13.44 -12.49 -13.58
N PRO A 301 14.47 -11.65 -13.74
CA PRO A 301 15.86 -12.06 -13.55
C PRO A 301 16.18 -12.46 -12.11
N ASN A 302 15.40 -12.02 -11.13
CA ASN A 302 15.57 -12.33 -9.71
C ASN A 302 14.64 -13.45 -9.24
N ASP A 303 13.57 -13.73 -9.99
CA ASP A 303 12.60 -14.77 -9.67
C ASP A 303 12.15 -15.57 -10.91
N PRO A 304 12.74 -16.76 -11.16
CA PRO A 304 12.37 -17.59 -12.30
C PRO A 304 10.95 -18.17 -12.21
N THR A 305 10.24 -17.99 -11.10
CA THR A 305 8.84 -18.40 -10.94
C THR A 305 7.85 -17.32 -11.40
N THR A 306 8.35 -16.15 -11.78
CA THR A 306 7.56 -15.01 -12.24
C THR A 306 7.77 -14.78 -13.74
N PHE A 307 6.67 -14.70 -14.49
CA PHE A 307 6.65 -14.33 -15.91
C PHE A 307 5.94 -12.98 -16.08
N GLN A 308 6.56 -12.08 -16.83
CA GLN A 308 6.01 -10.79 -17.23
C GLN A 308 5.61 -10.88 -18.70
N ALA A 309 4.32 -10.75 -18.98
CA ALA A 309 3.78 -10.74 -20.33
C ALA A 309 3.39 -9.30 -20.73
N GLN A 310 4.02 -8.80 -21.78
CA GLN A 310 3.69 -7.53 -22.42
C GLN A 310 3.03 -7.81 -23.77
N VAL A 311 1.77 -7.41 -23.89
CA VAL A 311 0.95 -7.61 -25.09
C VAL A 311 0.59 -6.26 -25.66
N THR A 312 0.88 -6.06 -26.94
CA THR A 312 0.47 -4.86 -27.68
C THR A 312 -0.59 -5.27 -28.69
N VAL A 313 -1.80 -4.75 -28.55
CA VAL A 313 -2.89 -4.97 -29.50
C VAL A 313 -3.30 -3.66 -30.16
N LYS A 314 -4.04 -3.77 -31.27
CA LYS A 314 -4.59 -2.65 -32.01
C LYS A 314 -6.10 -2.81 -32.12
N ASN A 315 -6.84 -1.75 -31.87
CA ASN A 315 -8.29 -1.74 -32.11
C ASN A 315 -8.64 -1.37 -33.56
N ALA A 316 -9.92 -1.45 -33.93
CA ALA A 316 -10.37 -1.14 -35.28
C ALA A 316 -10.31 0.37 -35.61
N SER A 317 -10.28 1.23 -34.60
CA SER A 317 -9.94 2.66 -34.72
C SER A 317 -8.43 2.94 -34.84
N ASN A 318 -7.62 1.89 -35.05
CA ASN A 318 -6.19 1.97 -35.31
C ASN A 318 -5.35 2.48 -34.11
N ARG A 319 -5.92 2.53 -32.91
CA ARG A 319 -5.23 2.87 -31.66
C ARG A 319 -4.63 1.64 -31.01
N THR A 320 -3.51 1.84 -30.34
CA THR A 320 -2.77 0.78 -29.67
C THR A 320 -3.16 0.69 -28.20
N VAL A 321 -3.43 -0.53 -27.73
CA VAL A 321 -3.70 -0.83 -26.33
C VAL A 321 -2.59 -1.75 -25.82
N LEU A 322 -1.97 -1.36 -24.70
CA LEU A 322 -0.90 -2.10 -24.06
C LEU A 322 -1.45 -2.86 -22.85
N LEU A 323 -1.22 -4.17 -22.81
CA LEU A 323 -1.54 -5.01 -21.66
C LEU A 323 -0.26 -5.51 -21.03
N ASN A 324 -0.11 -5.26 -19.73
CA ASN A 324 1.00 -5.76 -18.92
C ASN A 324 0.42 -6.70 -17.86
N ILE A 325 0.87 -7.94 -17.84
CA ILE A 325 0.36 -8.99 -16.95
C ILE A 325 1.55 -9.68 -16.29
N VAL A 326 1.45 -9.91 -14.98
CA VAL A 326 2.45 -10.68 -14.23
C VAL A 326 1.81 -11.99 -13.78
N PHE A 327 2.48 -13.09 -14.08
CA PHE A 327 2.08 -14.45 -13.76
C PHE A 327 3.06 -15.03 -12.75
N THR A 328 2.55 -15.47 -11.59
CA THR A 328 3.36 -16.07 -10.51
C THR A 328 2.81 -17.44 -10.13
N VAL A 329 3.69 -18.35 -9.68
CA VAL A 329 3.28 -19.69 -9.24
C VAL A 329 2.35 -19.59 -8.02
N PRO A 330 1.16 -20.23 -8.05
CA PRO A 330 0.28 -20.29 -6.88
C PRO A 330 1.02 -20.88 -5.67
N GLY A 331 1.03 -20.16 -4.55
CA GLY A 331 1.72 -20.56 -3.32
C GLY A 331 3.12 -19.99 -3.13
N VAL A 332 3.70 -19.35 -4.16
CA VAL A 332 4.89 -18.49 -4.00
C VAL A 332 4.38 -17.06 -3.90
N VAL A 333 4.22 -16.55 -2.68
CA VAL A 333 4.03 -15.11 -2.50
C VAL A 333 5.37 -14.47 -2.84
N ALA A 334 5.46 -13.82 -3.99
CA ALA A 334 6.58 -12.95 -4.33
C ALA A 334 6.55 -11.72 -3.41
N LEU A 335 6.92 -11.93 -2.14
CA LEU A 335 7.23 -10.89 -1.19
C LEU A 335 8.68 -10.50 -1.41
N LYS A 336 8.92 -9.57 -2.33
CA LYS A 336 10.10 -8.72 -2.24
C LYS A 336 9.80 -7.26 -2.59
N GLY A 337 9.39 -6.56 -1.52
CA GLY A 337 9.58 -5.14 -1.20
C GLY A 337 9.67 -4.13 -2.34
N THR A 338 8.57 -3.42 -2.60
CA THR A 338 8.50 -1.95 -2.48
C THR A 338 7.05 -1.46 -2.56
N ASN A 339 6.63 -0.70 -1.55
CA ASN A 339 5.48 0.23 -1.50
C ASN A 339 4.04 -0.29 -1.28
N GLY A 340 3.82 -1.52 -0.81
CA GLY A 340 2.49 -1.92 -0.29
C GLY A 340 1.32 -1.85 -1.27
N LEU A 341 1.59 -1.71 -2.58
CA LEU A 341 0.58 -1.76 -3.62
C LEU A 341 0.37 -3.22 -4.02
N SER A 342 -0.79 -3.77 -3.67
CA SER A 342 -1.24 -5.01 -4.29
C SER A 342 -1.47 -4.74 -5.78
N LEU A 343 -1.03 -5.66 -6.64
CA LEU A 343 -1.48 -5.72 -8.03
C LEU A 343 -3.02 -5.83 -8.00
N GLY A 344 -3.69 -4.74 -8.37
CA GLY A 344 -5.17 -4.67 -8.37
C GLY A 344 -5.78 -3.33 -7.95
N ILE A 345 -5.00 -2.36 -7.45
CA ILE A 345 -5.53 -1.01 -7.17
C ILE A 345 -5.02 -0.04 -8.23
N GLN A 346 -5.88 0.26 -9.19
CA GLN A 346 -5.69 1.34 -10.16
C GLN A 346 -5.58 2.67 -9.36
N PRO A 347 -4.54 3.49 -9.54
CA PRO A 347 -4.56 4.86 -9.03
C PRO A 347 -5.63 5.63 -9.81
N THR A 348 -6.67 6.09 -9.12
CA THR A 348 -7.61 7.07 -9.68
C THR A 348 -6.87 8.39 -9.78
N VAL A 349 -6.17 8.61 -10.90
CA VAL A 349 -5.64 9.93 -11.24
C VAL A 349 -6.82 10.75 -11.76
N ILE A 350 -7.42 11.53 -10.87
CA ILE A 350 -8.29 12.63 -11.30
C ILE A 350 -7.34 13.73 -11.78
N GLY A 351 -7.32 13.98 -13.08
CA GLY A 351 -6.58 15.08 -13.68
C GLY A 351 -7.13 16.41 -13.16
N ASN A 352 -6.22 17.28 -12.72
CA ASN A 352 -6.55 18.68 -12.47
C ASN A 352 -6.83 19.37 -13.81
N ALA A 353 -8.02 19.97 -13.93
CA ALA A 353 -8.27 21.08 -14.83
C ALA A 353 -8.03 22.40 -14.10
#